data_AF-A0A7U9HCW9-F1
#
_entry.id   AF-A0A7U9HCW9-F1
#
_cell.length_a   1.000
_cell.length_b   1.000
_cell.length_c   1.000
_cell.angle_alpha   90.00
_cell.angle_beta   90.00
_cell.angle_gamma   90.00
#
_symmetry.space_group_name_H-M   'P 1'
#
loop_
_entity.id
_entity.type
_entity.pdbx_description
1 polymer ?
#
loop_
_entity_poly.entity_id
_entity_poly.type
_entity_poly.pdbx_seq_one_letter_code
_entity_poly.pdbx_strand_id
1 'polypeptide(L)' 'MAGAEEFWAELVRADRSAFNKTTLKGHNPKTVRKIVGDSSRGCLAIKVLKSADLYRRIEGSWYGIVLGADSAT' A
#
# COMPACT_ATOMS: atom_id res chain seq x y z
N MET A 1 19.52 -5.62 -1.72
CA MET A 1 18.33 -6.50 -1.75
C MET A 1 18.32 -7.24 -3.08
N ALA A 2 19.14 -8.28 -3.23
CA ALA A 2 18.98 -9.19 -4.35
C ALA A 2 17.77 -10.10 -4.03
N GLY A 3 16.83 -10.27 -4.96
CA GLY A 3 15.69 -11.19 -4.81
C GLY A 3 14.33 -10.60 -4.41
N ALA A 4 14.25 -9.31 -4.02
CA ALA A 4 12.96 -8.71 -3.67
C ALA A 4 12.05 -8.53 -4.91
N GLU A 5 12.58 -7.97 -5.99
CA GLU A 5 11.85 -7.78 -7.25
C GLU A 5 11.42 -9.10 -7.88
N GLU A 6 12.24 -10.16 -7.73
CA GLU A 6 11.94 -11.50 -8.24
C GLU A 6 10.77 -12.13 -7.50
N PHE A 7 10.78 -12.04 -6.17
CA PHE A 7 9.69 -12.50 -5.32
C PHE A 7 8.37 -11.78 -5.65
N TRP A 8 8.40 -10.46 -5.79
CA TRP A 8 7.19 -9.70 -6.12
C TRP A 8 6.71 -9.96 -7.55
N ALA A 9 7.62 -10.10 -8.53
CA ALA A 9 7.27 -10.46 -9.91
C ALA A 9 6.52 -11.79 -9.96
N GLU A 10 7.02 -12.81 -9.27
CA GLU A 10 6.38 -14.13 -9.18
C GLU A 10 5.02 -14.06 -8.48
N LEU A 11 4.96 -13.37 -7.33
CA LEU A 11 3.75 -13.29 -6.52
C LEU A 11 2.61 -12.56 -7.26
N VAL A 12 2.90 -11.42 -7.91
CA VAL A 12 1.88 -10.61 -8.58
C VAL A 12 1.72 -10.94 -10.07
N ARG A 13 2.54 -11.88 -10.58
CA ARG A 13 2.57 -12.30 -11.99
C ARG A 13 2.74 -11.12 -12.95
N ALA A 14 3.61 -10.17 -12.60
CA ALA A 14 3.95 -9.03 -13.43
C ALA A 14 5.38 -9.13 -13.94
N ASP A 15 5.61 -8.60 -15.15
CA ASP A 15 6.96 -8.49 -15.69
C ASP A 15 7.80 -7.53 -14.84
N ARG A 16 9.11 -7.81 -14.70
CA ARG A 16 10.00 -6.93 -13.94
C ARG A 16 10.06 -5.52 -14.51
N SER A 17 9.86 -5.36 -15.82
CA SER A 17 9.81 -4.06 -16.48
C SER A 17 8.63 -3.19 -16.02
N ALA A 18 7.62 -3.78 -15.38
CA ALA A 18 6.49 -3.04 -14.81
C ALA A 18 6.84 -2.37 -13.46
N PHE A 19 7.92 -2.79 -12.81
CA PHE A 19 8.35 -2.17 -11.56
C PHE A 19 9.10 -0.87 -11.81
N ASN A 20 8.81 0.12 -10.98
CA ASN A 20 9.60 1.34 -10.91
C ASN A 20 10.89 1.09 -10.12
N LYS A 21 11.85 2.02 -10.23
CA LYS A 21 13.10 1.99 -9.47
C LYS A 21 12.84 1.75 -7.98
N THR A 22 13.44 0.69 -7.43
CA THR A 22 13.34 0.37 -6.00
C THR A 22 13.84 1.52 -5.14
N THR A 23 12.99 1.98 -4.22
CA THR A 23 13.33 3.04 -3.25
C THR A 23 13.49 2.47 -1.86
N LEU A 24 14.59 2.84 -1.18
CA LEU A 24 14.75 2.50 0.23
C LEU A 24 14.00 3.51 1.09
N LYS A 25 12.99 3.06 1.83
CA LYS A 25 12.32 3.90 2.83
C LYS A 25 13.29 4.17 3.98
N GLY A 26 13.70 5.42 4.14
CA GLY A 26 14.53 5.88 5.25
C GLY A 26 13.88 5.59 6.61
N HIS A 27 14.71 5.30 7.61
CA HIS A 27 14.22 5.07 8.96
C HIS A 27 13.66 6.37 9.55
N ASN A 28 12.40 6.32 10.03
CA ASN A 28 11.81 7.39 10.82
C ASN A 28 11.62 6.89 12.26
N PRO A 29 12.40 7.38 13.23
CA PRO A 29 12.37 6.88 14.60
C PRO A 29 11.04 7.15 15.31
N LYS A 30 10.20 8.06 14.80
CA LYS A 30 8.86 8.32 15.33
C LYS A 30 7.83 7.25 14.94
N THR A 31 8.17 6.33 14.04
CA THR A 31 7.22 5.34 13.51
C THR A 31 7.55 3.93 13.98
N VAL A 32 6.54 3.21 14.49
CA VAL A 32 6.67 1.79 14.81
C VAL A 32 6.69 1.00 13.50
N ARG A 33 7.83 0.36 13.20
CA ARG A 33 7.98 -0.46 11.99
C ARG A 33 7.36 -1.83 12.22
N LYS A 34 6.19 -2.07 11.63
CA LYS A 34 5.46 -3.35 11.76
C LYS A 34 5.96 -4.45 10.82
N ILE A 35 6.58 -4.08 9.70
CA ILE A 35 7.12 -5.03 8.71
C ILE A 35 8.60 -5.24 9.01
N VAL A 36 8.88 -6.01 10.05
CA VAL A 36 10.23 -6.38 10.53
C VAL A 36 10.32 -7.89 10.64
N GLY A 37 11.50 -8.46 10.34
CA GLY A 37 11.74 -9.91 10.37
C GLY A 37 12.52 -10.38 9.15
N ASP A 38 13.10 -11.58 9.25
CA ASP A 38 13.97 -12.20 8.23
C ASP A 38 13.23 -12.48 6.90
N SER A 39 11.91 -12.70 6.99
CA SER A 39 11.01 -12.87 5.83
C SER A 39 10.59 -11.56 5.16
N SER A 40 11.04 -10.41 5.66
CA SER A 40 10.68 -9.11 5.09
C SER A 40 11.39 -8.89 3.75
N ARG A 41 10.68 -9.17 2.65
CA ARG A 41 11.12 -8.92 1.26
C ARG A 41 10.87 -7.48 0.80
N GLY A 42 10.66 -6.54 1.73
CA GLY A 42 10.24 -5.16 1.46
C GLY A 42 8.72 -5.02 1.33
N CYS A 43 8.26 -3.85 0.86
CA CYS A 43 6.84 -3.56 0.62
C CYS A 43 6.65 -3.18 -0.84
N LEU A 44 5.67 -3.81 -1.50
CA LEU A 44 5.25 -3.45 -2.85
C LEU A 44 4.21 -2.32 -2.79
N ALA A 45 4.51 -1.19 -3.44
CA ALA A 45 3.59 -0.07 -3.56
C ALA A 45 2.91 -0.09 -4.93
N ILE A 46 1.57 -0.14 -4.94
CA ILE A 46 0.76 -0.09 -6.16
C ILE A 46 0.18 1.31 -6.30
N LYS A 47 0.41 1.95 -7.45
CA LYS A 47 -0.18 3.25 -7.80
C LYS A 47 -1.26 3.05 -8.85
N VAL A 48 -2.50 3.38 -8.52
CA VAL A 48 -3.63 3.33 -9.45
C VAL A 48 -3.87 4.73 -10.00
N LEU A 49 -3.63 4.91 -11.29
CA LEU A 49 -3.90 6.18 -11.98
C LEU A 49 -5.41 6.42 -12.11
N LYS A 50 -5.81 7.70 -12.16
CA LYS A 50 -7.23 8.12 -12.28
C LYS A 50 -8.15 7.55 -11.19
N SER A 51 -7.60 7.19 -10.04
CA SER A 51 -8.34 6.62 -8.90
C SER A 51 -9.14 7.64 -8.08
N ALA A 52 -9.21 8.91 -8.51
CA ALA A 52 -9.87 9.97 -7.77
C ALA A 52 -11.37 9.71 -7.52
N ASP A 53 -12.10 9.20 -8.53
CA ASP A 53 -13.50 8.82 -8.36
C ASP A 53 -13.65 7.66 -7.35
N LEU A 54 -12.82 6.62 -7.48
CA LEU A 54 -12.81 5.48 -6.56
C LEU A 54 -12.53 5.92 -5.11
N TYR A 55 -11.50 6.74 -4.89
CA TYR A 55 -11.18 7.26 -3.56
C TYR A 55 -12.34 8.08 -3.00
N ARG A 56 -12.96 8.96 -3.79
CA ARG A 56 -14.13 9.75 -3.36
C ARG A 56 -15.31 8.87 -2.95
N ARG A 57 -15.57 7.76 -3.66
CA ARG A 57 -16.63 6.81 -3.29
C ARG A 57 -16.33 6.08 -1.99
N ILE A 58 -15.07 5.66 -1.79
CA ILE A 58 -14.63 4.99 -0.55
C ILE A 58 -14.75 5.97 0.62
N GLU A 59 -14.23 7.19 0.48
CA GLU A 59 -14.35 8.23 1.51
C GLU A 59 -15.81 8.55 1.81
N GLY A 60 -16.64 8.78 0.79
CA GLY A 60 -18.06 9.06 0.95
C GLY A 60 -18.82 7.95 1.68
N SER A 61 -18.55 6.68 1.33
CA SER A 61 -19.14 5.52 2.01
C SER A 61 -18.73 5.46 3.48
N TRP A 62 -17.45 5.72 3.77
CA TRP A 62 -16.93 5.72 5.14
C TRP A 62 -17.54 6.84 5.99
N TYR A 63 -17.59 8.07 5.46
CA TYR A 63 -18.27 9.18 6.14
C TYR A 63 -19.75 8.90 6.36
N GLY A 64 -20.43 8.29 5.39
CA GLY A 64 -21.83 7.86 5.55
C GLY A 64 -22.03 6.89 6.70
N ILE A 65 -21.12 5.93 6.88
CA ILE A 65 -21.15 4.98 8.01
C ILE A 65 -20.89 5.70 9.33
N VAL A 66 -19.82 6.50 9.42
CA VAL A 66 -19.40 7.12 10.68
C VAL A 66 -20.37 8.21 11.14
N LEU A 67 -20.75 9.13 10.25
CA LEU A 67 -21.68 10.22 10.59
C LEU A 67 -23.12 9.73 10.72
N GLY A 68 -23.51 8.72 9.95
CA GLY A 68 -24.81 8.07 10.08
C GLY A 68 -24.96 7.33 11.41
N ALA A 69 -23.89 6.69 11.91
CA ALA A 69 -23.88 6.04 13.21
C ALA A 69 -23.95 7.05 14.37
N ASP A 70 -23.29 8.20 14.24
CA ASP A 70 -23.36 9.30 15.23
C ASP A 70 -24.77 9.90 15.32
N SER A 71 -25.42 10.10 14.17
CA SER A 71 -26.78 10.68 14.08
C SER A 71 -27.90 9.78 14.59
N ALA A 72 -27.63 8.49 14.82
CA ALA A 72 -28.62 7.50 15.28
C ALA A 72 -28.67 7.34 16.81
N THR A 73 -27.95 8.19 17.56
CA THR A 73 -27.89 8.22 19.03
C THR A 73 -28.60 9.45 19.58
#